data_AF-A0A7J7LVD7-F1
#
_entry.id   AF-A0A7J7LVD7-F1
#
_cell.length_a   1.000
_cell.length_b   1.000
_cell.length_c   1.000
_cell.angle_alpha   90.00
_cell.angle_beta   90.00
_cell.angle_gamma   90.00
#
_symmetry.space_group_name_H-M   'P 1'
#
loop_
_entity.id
_entity.type
_entity.pdbx_description
1 polymer ?
#
loop_
_entity_poly.entity_id
_entity_poly.type
_entity_poly.pdbx_seq_one_letter_code
_entity_poly.pdbx_strand_id
1 'polypeptide(L)'
;MQELFQRIDQVSAQGHRKEIIDDLYTEVQDDVRGKVHRGMVRDGVSEGQFYQVLLYELDAIRRACASMQEGYMPPVTFIVVQKRHHTRLFANNHNDRSSTDRSGNILPGTVVDTKICHPTEFDFYLCSHAGIQGTSRPAHYHVLWDENKFSADGLQSLTNNLCYTYARCTCSVSIVPPAYYAHLAASRACFYVLTSENSDCGSLATGALGQGGGASRTTRGAVPPLSERVKKVMIYC
;
A
#
# COMPACT_ATOMS: atom_id res chain seq x y z
N MET A 1 5.00 -2.06 -20.42
CA MET A 1 5.07 -1.50 -19.05
C MET A 1 3.71 -1.28 -18.38
N GLN A 2 2.57 -1.53 -19.05
CA GLN A 2 1.22 -1.46 -18.43
C GLN A 2 0.80 -2.74 -17.69
N GLU A 3 1.44 -3.88 -17.95
CA GLU A 3 0.96 -5.19 -17.48
C GLU A 3 1.50 -5.64 -16.10
N LEU A 4 2.29 -4.81 -15.40
CA LEU A 4 2.89 -5.18 -14.11
C LEU A 4 1.97 -4.93 -12.90
N PHE A 5 0.83 -4.25 -13.08
CA PHE A 5 -0.05 -3.82 -11.98
C PHE A 5 -1.53 -4.23 -12.15
N GLN A 6 -1.83 -5.18 -13.03
CA GLN A 6 -3.14 -5.24 -13.68
C GLN A 6 -4.21 -6.12 -13.01
N ARG A 7 -3.96 -6.74 -11.86
CA ARG A 7 -4.99 -7.57 -11.18
C ARG A 7 -4.96 -7.42 -9.66
N ILE A 8 -5.97 -6.71 -9.15
CA ILE A 8 -6.39 -6.77 -7.74
C ILE A 8 -7.74 -7.48 -7.79
N ASP A 9 -7.71 -8.82 -7.79
CA ASP A 9 -8.92 -9.61 -8.03
C ASP A 9 -9.86 -9.67 -6.81
N GLN A 10 -9.46 -9.16 -5.64
CA GLN A 10 -10.34 -9.06 -4.47
C GLN A 10 -10.03 -7.83 -3.62
N VAL A 11 -11.08 -7.06 -3.31
CA VAL A 11 -11.04 -6.03 -2.28
C VAL A 11 -12.03 -6.44 -1.19
N SER A 12 -11.51 -6.82 -0.03
CA SER A 12 -12.29 -7.17 1.15
C SER A 12 -12.34 -5.98 2.10
N ALA A 13 -13.54 -5.62 2.56
CA ALA A 13 -13.72 -4.53 3.50
C ALA A 13 -13.37 -4.99 4.92
N GLN A 14 -12.30 -4.43 5.50
CA GLN A 14 -11.89 -4.77 6.86
C GLN A 14 -12.55 -3.86 7.90
N GLY A 15 -12.74 -4.40 9.10
CA GLY A 15 -13.18 -3.64 10.28
C GLY A 15 -12.14 -2.59 10.70
N HIS A 16 -12.57 -1.57 11.44
CA HIS A 16 -11.64 -0.62 12.05
C HIS A 16 -10.77 -1.37 13.08
N ARG A 17 -9.43 -1.18 13.05
CA ARG A 17 -8.44 -1.90 13.88
C ARG A 17 -8.23 -3.39 13.58
N LYS A 18 -8.60 -3.85 12.38
CA LYS A 18 -8.14 -5.15 11.85
C LYS A 18 -7.03 -4.90 10.83
N GLU A 19 -5.79 -5.18 11.23
CA GLU A 19 -4.59 -5.04 10.38
C GLU A 19 -4.25 -6.35 9.63
N ILE A 20 -4.94 -7.45 9.96
CA ILE A 20 -4.73 -8.79 9.38
C ILE A 20 -5.85 -9.09 8.38
N ILE A 21 -5.48 -9.37 7.13
CA ILE A 21 -6.43 -9.70 6.05
C ILE A 21 -6.84 -11.16 6.13
N ASP A 22 -7.98 -11.39 6.76
CA ASP A 22 -8.77 -12.61 6.58
C ASP A 22 -9.25 -12.62 5.10
N ASP A 23 -8.87 -13.64 4.32
CA ASP A 23 -9.13 -13.83 2.88
C ASP A 23 -8.25 -13.05 1.87
N LEU A 24 -6.94 -13.31 1.88
CA LEU A 24 -6.00 -12.88 0.83
C LEU A 24 -6.08 -13.74 -0.46
N TYR A 25 -6.96 -14.76 -0.50
CA TYR A 25 -6.95 -15.80 -1.53
C TYR A 25 -8.18 -15.78 -2.43
N THR A 26 -7.98 -15.51 -3.72
CA THR A 26 -8.74 -16.17 -4.80
C THR A 26 -7.87 -16.28 -6.05
N GLU A 27 -8.00 -17.44 -6.69
CA GLU A 27 -7.21 -17.92 -7.82
C GLU A 27 -7.52 -17.15 -9.11
N VAL A 28 -6.48 -16.69 -9.82
CA VAL A 28 -6.59 -16.41 -11.26
C VAL A 28 -5.30 -16.81 -11.97
N GLN A 29 -5.44 -17.72 -12.94
CA GLN A 29 -4.40 -18.15 -13.87
C GLN A 29 -4.34 -17.20 -15.09
N ASP A 30 -3.14 -16.91 -15.60
CA ASP A 30 -2.94 -16.04 -16.77
C ASP A 30 -2.18 -16.80 -17.86
N ASP A 31 -2.79 -16.92 -19.04
CA ASP A 31 -2.33 -17.83 -20.11
C ASP A 31 -1.14 -17.29 -20.93
N VAL A 32 -0.67 -16.05 -20.68
CA VAL A 32 0.21 -15.33 -21.64
C VAL A 32 1.64 -15.06 -21.14
N ARG A 33 1.91 -14.92 -19.83
CA ARG A 33 3.19 -14.31 -19.36
C ARG A 33 4.14 -15.21 -18.56
N GLY A 34 3.73 -16.42 -18.19
CA GLY A 34 4.53 -17.21 -17.25
C GLY A 34 4.68 -16.56 -15.85
N LYS A 35 5.51 -17.15 -14.99
CA LYS A 35 5.65 -16.81 -13.56
C LYS A 35 6.30 -15.44 -13.32
N VAL A 36 5.61 -14.58 -12.58
CA VAL A 36 6.07 -13.26 -12.16
C VAL A 36 6.51 -13.29 -10.69
N HIS A 37 7.74 -12.87 -10.42
CA HIS A 37 8.24 -12.63 -9.06
C HIS A 37 7.55 -11.37 -8.49
N ARG A 38 6.79 -11.52 -7.40
CA ARG A 38 6.01 -10.43 -6.80
C ARG A 38 6.64 -9.99 -5.48
N GLY A 39 7.14 -8.76 -5.43
CA GLY A 39 7.35 -8.05 -4.17
C GLY A 39 6.03 -7.48 -3.69
N MET A 40 5.66 -7.74 -2.43
CA MET A 40 4.47 -7.16 -1.81
C MET A 40 4.87 -5.94 -0.98
N VAL A 41 4.18 -4.83 -1.23
CA VAL A 41 4.37 -3.60 -0.49
C VAL A 41 3.09 -3.29 0.27
N ARG A 42 3.18 -3.29 1.60
CA ARG A 42 2.06 -2.97 2.50
C ARG A 42 2.18 -1.54 3.01
N ASP A 43 1.06 -0.84 3.10
CA ASP A 43 0.96 0.50 3.71
C ASP A 43 0.15 0.41 5.02
N GLY A 44 0.66 1.03 6.09
CA GLY A 44 -0.15 1.34 7.28
C GLY A 44 -0.18 0.30 8.41
N VAL A 45 0.83 -0.57 8.53
CA VAL A 45 0.98 -1.48 9.69
C VAL A 45 1.71 -0.75 10.83
N SER A 46 1.28 -0.96 12.07
CA SER A 46 1.99 -0.44 13.25
C SER A 46 3.19 -1.33 13.61
N GLU A 47 4.29 -0.74 14.09
CA GLU A 47 5.54 -1.47 14.43
C GLU A 47 5.31 -2.68 15.35
N GLY A 48 4.45 -2.54 16.37
CA GLY A 48 4.11 -3.64 17.29
C GLY A 48 3.38 -4.82 16.66
N GLN A 49 2.93 -4.72 15.40
CA GLN A 49 2.24 -5.78 14.67
C GLN A 49 3.05 -6.36 13.50
N PHE A 50 4.29 -5.88 13.29
CA PHE A 50 5.14 -6.32 12.18
C PHE A 50 5.31 -7.83 12.14
N TYR A 51 5.66 -8.46 13.27
CA TYR A 51 5.87 -9.91 13.33
C TYR A 51 4.59 -10.71 13.07
N GLN A 52 3.45 -10.28 13.63
CA GLN A 52 2.18 -10.99 13.45
C GLN A 52 1.70 -10.92 12.00
N VAL A 53 1.78 -9.73 11.40
CA VAL A 53 1.41 -9.52 9.99
C VAL A 53 2.37 -10.29 9.09
N LEU A 54 3.69 -10.22 9.36
CA LEU A 54 4.69 -10.94 8.58
C LEU A 54 4.39 -12.44 8.55
N LEU A 55 4.23 -13.08 9.72
CA LEU A 55 4.00 -14.52 9.79
C LEU A 55 2.72 -14.94 9.07
N TYR A 56 1.63 -14.20 9.28
CA TYR A 56 0.34 -14.54 8.70
C TYR A 56 0.30 -14.31 7.19
N GLU A 57 0.78 -13.16 6.73
CA GLU A 57 0.74 -12.81 5.30
C GLU A 57 1.75 -13.61 4.48
N LEU A 58 2.97 -13.80 5.00
CA LEU A 58 3.99 -14.56 4.30
C LEU A 58 3.58 -16.03 4.14
N ASP A 59 2.97 -16.61 5.18
CA ASP A 59 2.39 -17.95 5.09
C ASP A 59 1.24 -18.01 4.07
N ALA A 60 0.35 -17.02 4.07
CA ALA A 60 -0.73 -16.94 3.08
C ALA A 60 -0.21 -16.84 1.64
N ILE A 61 0.84 -16.04 1.40
CA ILE A 61 1.49 -15.90 0.09
C ILE A 61 2.13 -17.22 -0.34
N ARG A 62 2.83 -17.90 0.57
CA ARG A 62 3.47 -19.20 0.27
C ARG A 62 2.43 -20.27 -0.04
N ARG A 63 1.34 -20.34 0.73
CA ARG A 63 0.21 -21.25 0.45
C ARG A 63 -0.41 -20.97 -0.91
N ALA A 64 -0.60 -19.69 -1.27
CA ALA A 64 -1.10 -19.32 -2.59
C ALA A 64 -0.12 -19.67 -3.73
N CYS A 65 1.19 -19.58 -3.49
CA CYS A 65 2.18 -20.02 -4.48
C CYS A 65 2.16 -21.54 -4.68
N ALA A 66 2.00 -22.29 -3.59
CA ALA A 66 1.92 -23.75 -3.61
C ALA A 66 0.65 -24.27 -4.31
N SER A 67 -0.49 -23.56 -4.18
CA SER A 67 -1.74 -23.97 -4.85
C SER A 67 -1.74 -23.72 -6.36
N MET A 68 -0.98 -22.72 -6.84
CA MET A 68 -0.87 -22.44 -8.27
C MET A 68 -0.10 -23.52 -9.03
N GLN A 69 1.01 -24.00 -8.47
CA GLN A 69 1.82 -25.04 -9.10
C GLN A 69 2.65 -25.79 -8.05
N GLU A 70 2.64 -27.13 -8.12
CA GLU A 70 3.49 -27.97 -7.28
C GLU A 70 4.97 -27.57 -7.41
N GLY A 71 5.63 -27.35 -6.27
CA GLY A 71 7.03 -26.93 -6.21
C GLY A 71 7.31 -25.46 -6.54
N TYR A 72 6.28 -24.61 -6.73
CA TYR A 72 6.51 -23.18 -6.93
C TYR A 72 6.75 -22.42 -5.63
N MET A 73 8.02 -22.14 -5.35
CA MET A 73 8.44 -21.28 -4.24
C MET A 73 9.30 -20.13 -4.78
N PRO A 74 8.69 -19.05 -5.29
CA PRO A 74 9.45 -17.89 -5.69
C PRO A 74 10.04 -17.20 -4.44
N PRO A 75 11.26 -16.64 -4.53
CA PRO A 75 11.81 -15.85 -3.45
C PRO A 75 11.00 -14.57 -3.23
N VAL A 76 10.61 -14.30 -1.99
CA VAL A 76 9.78 -13.16 -1.59
C VAL A 76 10.59 -12.15 -0.77
N THR A 77 10.38 -10.87 -1.07
CA THR A 77 10.83 -9.75 -0.25
C THR A 77 9.61 -8.99 0.25
N PHE A 78 9.52 -8.81 1.57
CA PHE A 78 8.40 -8.17 2.25
C PHE A 78 8.83 -6.82 2.82
N ILE A 79 8.20 -5.76 2.32
CA ILE A 79 8.53 -4.38 2.69
C ILE A 79 7.27 -3.68 3.19
N VAL A 80 7.37 -3.09 4.38
CA VAL A 80 6.32 -2.25 4.96
C VAL A 80 6.69 -0.78 4.73
N VAL A 81 5.72 -0.02 4.24
CA VAL A 81 5.84 1.42 4.02
C VAL A 81 5.00 2.14 5.06
N GLN A 82 5.62 3.10 5.73
CA GLN A 82 4.97 3.94 6.70
C GLN A 82 5.13 5.40 6.26
N LYS A 83 4.06 5.96 5.69
CA LYS A 83 4.03 7.38 5.28
C LYS A 83 3.64 8.33 6.43
N ARG A 84 2.94 7.81 7.44
CA ARG A 84 2.36 8.61 8.53
C ARG A 84 3.17 8.41 9.81
N HIS A 85 4.25 9.17 9.93
CA HIS A 85 5.10 9.22 11.13
C HIS A 85 5.49 10.66 11.50
N HIS A 86 6.18 10.81 12.63
CA HIS A 86 6.60 12.10 13.18
C HIS A 86 7.96 12.58 12.66
N THR A 87 8.79 11.71 12.08
CA THR A 87 10.09 12.06 11.50
C THR A 87 9.97 13.09 10.36
N ARG A 88 10.77 14.16 10.42
CA ARG A 88 10.93 15.17 9.36
C ARG A 88 12.42 15.37 9.12
N LEU A 89 12.78 15.56 7.86
CA LEU A 89 14.17 15.77 7.44
C LEU A 89 14.31 17.19 6.92
N PHE A 90 15.39 17.86 7.31
CA PHE A 90 15.73 19.21 6.92
C PHE A 90 17.15 19.25 6.37
N ALA A 91 17.40 20.11 5.38
CA ALA A 91 18.75 20.35 4.91
C ALA A 91 19.54 21.11 5.98
N ASN A 92 20.79 20.70 6.22
CA ASN A 92 21.66 21.37 7.21
C ASN A 92 21.92 22.83 6.81
N ASN A 93 22.06 23.09 5.50
CA ASN A 93 22.25 24.42 4.95
C ASN A 93 21.07 24.81 4.05
N HIS A 94 20.15 25.60 4.58
CA HIS A 94 19.01 26.12 3.81
C HIS A 94 19.40 27.09 2.68
N ASN A 95 20.62 27.63 2.72
CA ASN A 95 21.13 28.55 1.70
C ASN A 95 21.79 27.84 0.51
N ASP A 96 22.10 26.55 0.64
CA ASP A 96 22.73 25.79 -0.43
C ASP A 96 21.67 25.19 -1.35
N ARG A 97 21.44 25.88 -2.48
CA ARG A 97 20.50 25.48 -3.53
C ARG A 97 20.80 24.12 -4.14
N SER A 98 21.98 23.55 -3.93
CA SER A 98 22.31 22.19 -4.37
C SER A 98 21.72 21.10 -3.47
N SER A 99 21.28 21.45 -2.26
CA SER A 99 20.78 20.52 -1.24
C SER A 99 19.29 20.69 -0.91
N THR A 100 18.68 21.77 -1.41
CA THR A 100 17.29 22.15 -1.14
C THR A 100 16.49 22.29 -2.43
N ASP A 101 15.25 21.83 -2.39
CA ASP A 101 14.25 22.11 -3.42
C ASP A 101 13.78 23.57 -3.36
N ARG A 102 13.04 24.03 -4.37
CA ARG A 102 12.48 25.40 -4.49
C ARG A 102 11.62 25.81 -3.30
N SER A 103 11.04 24.85 -2.59
CA SER A 103 10.22 25.06 -1.40
C SER A 103 11.01 25.09 -0.09
N GLY A 104 12.33 24.91 -0.13
CA GLY A 104 13.18 24.80 1.06
C GLY A 104 13.18 23.41 1.71
N ASN A 105 12.54 22.42 1.08
CA ASN A 105 12.58 21.02 1.49
C ASN A 105 13.85 20.30 1.02
N ILE A 106 14.10 19.12 1.56
CA ILE A 106 15.12 18.20 1.04
C ILE A 106 14.81 17.81 -0.41
N LEU A 107 15.86 17.52 -1.18
CA LEU A 107 15.71 17.12 -2.57
C LEU A 107 14.97 15.77 -2.72
N PRO A 108 14.17 15.60 -3.79
CA PRO A 108 13.61 14.29 -4.12
C PRO A 108 14.74 13.29 -4.42
N GLY A 109 14.57 12.06 -3.93
CA GLY A 109 15.59 11.01 -3.98
C GLY A 109 16.52 10.99 -2.77
N THR A 110 16.34 11.88 -1.79
CA THR A 110 17.13 11.83 -0.53
C THR A 110 16.77 10.56 0.25
N VAL A 111 17.80 9.77 0.55
CA VAL A 111 17.72 8.55 1.36
C VAL A 111 18.48 8.75 2.66
N VAL A 112 17.93 8.24 3.77
CA VAL A 112 18.60 8.19 5.07
C VAL A 112 18.42 6.80 5.67
N ASP A 113 19.51 6.08 5.81
CA ASP A 113 19.60 4.71 6.36
C ASP A 113 20.53 4.62 7.59
N THR A 114 21.09 5.74 8.05
CA THR A 114 22.02 5.80 9.18
C THR A 114 21.51 6.70 10.30
N LYS A 115 21.94 6.39 11.54
CA LYS A 115 21.69 7.12 12.81
C LYS A 115 20.25 7.14 13.31
N ILE A 116 19.28 7.44 12.45
CA ILE A 116 17.85 7.57 12.80
C ILE A 116 17.06 6.28 12.56
N CYS A 117 17.70 5.30 11.92
CA CYS A 117 17.17 4.00 11.57
C CYS A 117 17.36 3.00 12.71
N HIS A 118 16.67 1.86 12.62
CA HIS A 118 16.73 0.80 13.60
C HIS A 118 18.17 0.22 13.68
N PRO A 119 18.72 -0.05 14.88
CA PRO A 119 20.12 -0.46 15.00
C PRO A 119 20.41 -1.87 14.48
N THR A 120 19.40 -2.74 14.36
CA THR A 120 19.56 -4.15 13.99
C THR A 120 18.73 -4.60 12.79
N GLU A 121 17.70 -3.85 12.43
CA GLU A 121 16.78 -4.21 11.35
C GLU A 121 17.10 -3.35 10.13
N PHE A 122 16.73 -3.81 8.93
CA PHE A 122 16.98 -3.05 7.73
C PHE A 122 15.82 -2.12 7.42
N ASP A 123 15.97 -0.85 7.76
CA ASP A 123 15.03 0.21 7.47
C ASP A 123 15.71 1.44 6.88
N PHE A 124 14.95 2.23 6.13
CA PHE A 124 15.44 3.48 5.56
C PHE A 124 14.31 4.47 5.32
N TYR A 125 14.63 5.75 5.40
CA TYR A 125 13.76 6.84 5.00
C TYR A 125 14.08 7.25 3.57
N LEU A 126 13.04 7.42 2.75
CA LEU A 126 13.17 7.92 1.38
C LEU A 126 12.18 9.07 1.15
N CYS A 127 12.70 10.22 0.73
CA CYS A 127 11.89 11.33 0.24
C CYS A 127 11.90 11.33 -1.29
N SER A 128 10.99 10.62 -1.92
CA SER A 128 10.94 10.46 -3.38
C SER A 128 10.29 11.63 -4.14
N HIS A 129 9.64 12.57 -3.46
CA HIS A 129 8.82 13.62 -4.07
C HIS A 129 9.30 15.02 -3.71
N ALA A 130 9.05 15.97 -4.61
CA ALA A 130 9.25 17.39 -4.36
C ALA A 130 8.18 17.92 -3.39
N GLY A 131 8.60 18.70 -2.40
CA GLY A 131 7.68 19.31 -1.44
C GLY A 131 7.02 20.53 -2.06
N ILE A 132 5.73 20.47 -2.40
CA ILE A 132 5.04 21.62 -3.00
C ILE A 132 4.70 22.67 -1.93
N GLN A 133 4.22 22.22 -0.77
CA GLN A 133 3.80 23.09 0.31
C GLN A 133 4.10 22.45 1.67
N GLY A 134 4.58 23.28 2.60
CA GLY A 134 4.97 22.84 3.94
C GLY A 134 6.22 21.96 3.95
N THR A 135 6.39 21.19 5.02
CA THR A 135 7.53 20.27 5.16
C THR A 135 7.21 18.89 4.58
N SER A 136 8.06 18.42 3.67
CA SER A 136 7.98 17.08 3.10
C SER A 136 8.04 16.02 4.19
N ARG A 137 7.22 14.98 4.03
CA ARG A 137 7.25 13.79 4.87
C ARG A 137 7.94 12.69 4.09
N PRO A 138 9.19 12.31 4.43
CA PRO A 138 9.80 11.12 3.83
C PRO A 138 8.93 9.91 4.17
N ALA A 139 8.94 8.87 3.34
CA ALA A 139 8.33 7.60 3.68
C ALA A 139 9.38 6.70 4.34
N HIS A 140 8.99 6.00 5.40
CA HIS A 140 9.83 5.06 6.12
C HIS A 140 9.56 3.65 5.61
N TYR A 141 10.58 2.98 5.11
CA TYR A 141 10.52 1.63 4.58
C TYR A 141 11.20 0.68 5.56
N HIS A 142 10.49 -0.36 5.98
CA HIS A 142 11.03 -1.44 6.80
C HIS A 142 11.05 -2.73 5.98
N VAL A 143 12.21 -3.36 5.90
CA VAL A 143 12.38 -4.65 5.25
C VAL A 143 12.28 -5.72 6.32
N LEU A 144 11.11 -6.37 6.39
CA LEU A 144 10.85 -7.38 7.42
C LEU A 144 11.36 -8.77 7.01
N TRP A 145 11.39 -9.04 5.71
CA TRP A 145 11.85 -10.32 5.17
C TRP A 145 12.43 -10.16 3.79
N ASP A 146 13.57 -10.79 3.51
CA ASP A 146 14.20 -10.74 2.20
C ASP A 146 14.89 -12.06 1.83
N GLU A 147 14.29 -12.82 0.92
CA GLU A 147 14.88 -14.03 0.34
C GLU A 147 15.75 -13.75 -0.89
N ASN A 148 15.52 -12.61 -1.54
CA ASN A 148 16.25 -12.20 -2.73
C ASN A 148 17.64 -11.64 -2.39
N LYS A 149 17.90 -11.34 -1.12
CA LYS A 149 19.18 -10.81 -0.60
C LYS A 149 19.60 -9.54 -1.35
N PHE A 150 18.69 -8.58 -1.42
CA PHE A 150 18.98 -7.28 -2.01
C PHE A 150 20.05 -6.53 -1.20
N SER A 151 20.90 -5.79 -1.91
CA SER A 151 21.75 -4.80 -1.28
C SER A 151 20.92 -3.58 -0.87
N ALA A 152 21.39 -2.85 0.15
CA ALA A 152 20.71 -1.65 0.61
C ALA A 152 20.56 -0.63 -0.53
N ASP A 153 21.65 -0.31 -1.22
CA ASP A 153 21.66 0.61 -2.36
C ASP A 153 20.73 0.15 -3.49
N GLY A 154 20.68 -1.17 -3.74
CA GLY A 154 19.84 -1.76 -4.77
C GLY A 154 18.35 -1.58 -4.46
N LEU A 155 17.96 -1.83 -3.22
CA LEU A 155 16.57 -1.69 -2.78
C LEU A 155 16.14 -0.22 -2.72
N GLN A 156 17.01 0.66 -2.23
CA GLN A 156 16.75 2.10 -2.17
C GLN A 156 16.57 2.69 -3.58
N SER A 157 17.47 2.34 -4.51
CA SER A 157 17.40 2.77 -5.91
C SER A 157 16.15 2.22 -6.62
N LEU A 158 15.85 0.94 -6.42
CA LEU A 158 14.63 0.31 -6.95
C LEU A 158 13.38 1.04 -6.46
N THR A 159 13.29 1.27 -5.15
CA THR A 159 12.16 1.95 -4.50
C THR A 159 11.98 3.37 -5.07
N ASN A 160 13.07 4.12 -5.20
CA ASN A 160 13.02 5.46 -5.77
C ASN A 160 12.57 5.43 -7.23
N ASN A 161 13.11 4.53 -8.05
CA ASN A 161 12.74 4.39 -9.46
C ASN A 161 11.26 4.02 -9.63
N LEU A 162 10.73 3.15 -8.76
CA LEU A 162 9.32 2.80 -8.76
C LEU A 162 8.42 4.02 -8.51
N CYS A 163 8.82 4.98 -7.67
CA CYS A 163 8.06 6.21 -7.39
C CYS A 163 7.83 7.10 -8.62
N TYR A 164 8.55 6.90 -9.73
CA TYR A 164 8.34 7.61 -11.00
C TYR A 164 7.37 6.90 -11.95
N THR A 165 6.92 5.68 -11.61
CA THR A 165 6.05 4.87 -12.49
C THR A 165 4.55 5.10 -12.24
N TYR A 166 4.20 6.10 -11.43
CA TYR A 166 2.81 6.41 -11.14
C TYR A 166 2.12 7.04 -12.35
N ALA A 167 1.04 6.42 -12.81
CA ALA A 167 0.43 6.75 -14.09
C ALA A 167 -0.46 8.02 -14.07
N ARG A 168 -0.88 8.49 -12.89
CA ARG A 168 -1.84 9.60 -12.77
C ARG A 168 -1.19 10.98 -12.75
N CYS A 169 0.13 11.09 -12.56
CA CYS A 169 0.82 12.37 -12.64
C CYS A 169 2.20 12.22 -13.26
N THR A 170 2.68 13.31 -13.86
CA THR A 170 4.02 13.40 -14.48
C THR A 170 5.11 13.77 -13.47
N CYS A 171 4.86 13.55 -12.18
CA CYS A 171 5.78 13.82 -11.09
C CYS A 171 5.94 12.61 -10.18
N SER A 172 7.04 12.54 -9.45
CA SER A 172 7.27 11.46 -8.50
C SER A 172 6.32 11.53 -7.31
N VAL A 173 5.84 10.36 -6.89
CA VAL A 173 4.96 10.22 -5.72
C VAL A 173 5.74 9.92 -4.45
N SER A 174 5.09 10.15 -3.30
CA SER A 174 5.68 10.02 -1.96
C SER A 174 5.83 8.58 -1.44
N ILE A 175 5.12 7.63 -2.04
CA ILE A 175 5.22 6.19 -1.76
C ILE A 175 5.19 5.45 -3.08
N VAL A 176 5.72 4.23 -3.11
CA VAL A 176 5.75 3.43 -4.33
C VAL A 176 4.35 3.21 -4.91
N PRO A 177 4.17 3.25 -6.25
CA PRO A 177 2.87 3.11 -6.89
C PRO A 177 2.06 1.87 -6.51
N PRO A 178 2.63 0.66 -6.32
CA PRO A 178 1.85 -0.48 -5.85
C PRO A 178 1.09 -0.20 -4.55
N ALA A 179 1.76 0.38 -3.55
CA ALA A 179 1.13 0.74 -2.28
C ALA A 179 0.09 1.86 -2.47
N TYR A 180 0.40 2.84 -3.32
CA TYR A 180 -0.51 3.94 -3.63
C TYR A 180 -1.80 3.44 -4.32
N TYR A 181 -1.67 2.53 -5.28
CA TYR A 181 -2.79 1.92 -5.99
C TYR A 181 -3.66 1.06 -5.06
N ALA A 182 -3.04 0.29 -4.16
CA ALA A 182 -3.77 -0.45 -3.14
C ALA A 182 -4.61 0.50 -2.26
N HIS A 183 -4.05 1.66 -1.88
CA HIS A 183 -4.79 2.67 -1.11
C HIS A 183 -5.98 3.25 -1.88
N LEU A 184 -5.81 3.53 -3.18
CA LEU A 184 -6.89 4.00 -4.05
C LEU A 184 -7.97 2.94 -4.24
N ALA A 185 -7.59 1.67 -4.45
CA ALA A 185 -8.51 0.55 -4.59
C ALA A 185 -9.32 0.33 -3.31
N ALA A 186 -8.68 0.36 -2.14
CA ALA A 186 -9.36 0.26 -0.85
C ALA A 186 -10.34 1.43 -0.63
N SER A 187 -9.90 2.67 -0.91
CA SER A 187 -10.75 3.86 -0.81
C SER A 187 -11.97 3.77 -1.74
N ARG A 188 -11.78 3.25 -2.96
CA ARG A 188 -12.85 3.03 -3.94
C ARG A 188 -13.82 1.94 -3.49
N ALA A 189 -13.33 0.85 -2.91
CA ALA A 189 -14.20 -0.20 -2.37
C ALA A 189 -15.00 0.28 -1.16
N CYS A 190 -14.43 1.10 -0.28
CA CYS A 190 -15.19 1.74 0.80
C CYS A 190 -16.37 2.56 0.25
N PHE A 191 -16.19 3.26 -0.87
CA PHE A 191 -17.29 3.97 -1.52
C PHE A 191 -18.41 3.01 -1.95
N TYR A 192 -18.08 1.85 -2.52
CA TYR A 192 -19.09 0.87 -2.94
C TYR A 192 -19.88 0.29 -1.76
N VAL A 193 -19.22 0.02 -0.64
CA VAL A 193 -19.89 -0.46 0.59
C VAL A 193 -20.84 0.62 1.13
N LEU A 194 -20.38 1.87 1.23
CA LEU A 194 -21.20 2.98 1.72
C LEU A 194 -22.39 3.28 0.82
N THR A 195 -22.22 3.23 -0.51
CA THR A 195 -23.35 3.41 -1.43
C THR A 195 -24.36 2.26 -1.36
N SER A 196 -23.91 1.03 -1.08
CA SER A 196 -24.81 -0.10 -0.86
C SER A 196 -25.66 0.13 0.39
N GLU A 197 -25.04 0.55 1.49
CA GLU A 197 -25.75 0.84 2.75
C GLU A 197 -26.72 2.04 2.61
N ASN A 198 -26.39 3.05 1.80
CA ASN A 198 -27.29 4.17 1.52
C ASN A 198 -28.45 3.83 0.57
N SER A 199 -28.27 2.86 -0.34
CA SER A 199 -29.34 2.41 -1.24
C SER A 199 -30.39 1.54 -0.53
N ASP A 200 -29.99 0.78 0.51
CA ASP A 200 -30.91 -0.02 1.33
C ASP A 200 -31.79 0.84 2.26
N CYS A 201 -31.48 2.13 2.41
CA CYS A 201 -32.30 3.11 3.15
C CYS A 201 -33.18 4.00 2.24
N GLY A 202 -33.30 3.66 0.95
CA GLY A 202 -34.01 4.45 -0.07
C GLY A 202 -35.48 4.08 -0.29
N SER A 203 -36.11 3.32 0.60
CA SER A 203 -37.52 2.90 0.45
C SER A 203 -38.25 2.75 1.78
N LEU A 204 -38.34 3.82 2.56
CA LEU A 204 -39.42 3.99 3.54
C LEU A 204 -39.95 5.42 3.45
N ALA A 205 -41.09 5.57 2.78
CA ALA A 205 -41.88 6.78 2.84
C ALA A 205 -42.51 6.93 4.23
N THR A 206 -42.58 8.20 4.68
CA THR A 206 -43.53 8.79 5.65
C THR A 206 -43.51 8.32 7.12
N GLY A 207 -43.14 9.24 8.02
CA GLY A 207 -43.77 9.35 9.35
C GLY A 207 -42.85 9.44 10.57
N ALA A 208 -42.78 10.64 11.15
CA ALA A 208 -42.63 10.98 12.58
C ALA A 208 -41.33 10.65 13.38
N LEU A 209 -40.95 11.65 14.18
CA LEU A 209 -39.92 11.74 15.21
C LEU A 209 -39.89 10.57 16.21
N GLY A 210 -38.69 10.13 16.62
CA GLY A 210 -38.51 9.22 17.75
C GLY A 210 -37.05 8.87 18.06
N GLN A 211 -36.60 9.22 19.26
CA GLN A 211 -35.26 9.09 19.84
C GLN A 211 -34.93 7.64 20.25
N GLY A 212 -33.67 7.20 20.13
CA GLY A 212 -33.23 5.93 20.74
C GLY A 212 -31.83 5.49 20.32
N GLY A 213 -30.82 5.78 21.14
CA GLY A 213 -29.46 5.29 20.96
C GLY A 213 -29.36 3.79 21.25
N GLY A 214 -28.92 3.03 20.25
CA GLY A 214 -28.54 1.63 20.37
C GLY A 214 -27.41 1.34 19.38
N ALA A 215 -26.23 0.98 19.91
CA ALA A 215 -25.07 0.60 19.13
C ALA A 215 -25.37 -0.71 18.38
N SER A 216 -25.84 -0.60 17.14
CA SER A 216 -25.92 -1.75 16.23
C SER A 216 -24.51 -2.06 15.74
N ARG A 217 -24.06 -3.29 16.03
CA ARG A 217 -22.79 -3.84 15.57
C ARG A 217 -22.93 -4.12 14.08
N THR A 218 -22.73 -3.10 13.24
CA THR A 218 -22.87 -3.19 11.79
C THR A 218 -21.86 -4.22 11.25
N THR A 219 -22.34 -5.39 10.85
CA THR A 219 -21.63 -6.25 9.92
C THR A 219 -21.53 -5.47 8.62
N ARG A 220 -20.40 -4.78 8.42
CA ARG A 220 -20.11 -4.01 7.20
C ARG A 220 -20.40 -4.88 5.99
N GLY A 221 -21.23 -4.37 5.08
CA GLY A 221 -21.63 -5.10 3.89
C GLY A 221 -20.42 -5.60 3.10
N ALA A 222 -20.52 -6.84 2.58
CA ALA A 222 -19.52 -7.37 1.67
C ALA A 222 -19.38 -6.44 0.45
N VAL A 223 -18.15 -6.21 -0.02
CA VAL A 223 -17.92 -5.39 -1.21
C VAL A 223 -18.63 -6.07 -2.39
N PRO A 224 -19.53 -5.38 -3.11
CA PRO A 224 -20.25 -5.99 -4.21
C PRO A 224 -19.26 -6.47 -5.29
N PRO A 225 -19.49 -7.64 -5.90
CA PRO A 225 -18.58 -8.18 -6.89
C PRO A 225 -18.49 -7.25 -8.11
N LEU A 226 -17.27 -6.95 -8.53
CA LEU A 226 -17.03 -6.15 -9.72
C LEU A 226 -17.47 -6.90 -10.99
N SER A 227 -18.01 -6.15 -11.94
CA SER A 227 -18.35 -6.69 -13.27
C SER A 227 -17.10 -7.25 -13.96
N GLU A 228 -17.22 -8.41 -14.61
CA GLU A 228 -16.13 -9.09 -15.36
C GLU A 228 -15.40 -8.16 -16.34
N ARG A 229 -16.11 -7.20 -16.94
CA ARG A 229 -15.53 -6.24 -17.90
C ARG A 229 -14.50 -5.29 -17.28
N VAL A 230 -14.63 -5.02 -15.99
CA VAL A 230 -13.81 -4.05 -15.27
C VAL A 230 -12.81 -4.69 -14.30
N LYS A 231 -12.87 -6.02 -14.11
CA LYS A 231 -11.90 -6.75 -13.26
C LYS A 231 -10.44 -6.60 -13.70
N LYS A 232 -10.20 -6.55 -15.03
CA LYS A 232 -8.86 -6.41 -15.61
C LYS A 232 -8.41 -4.95 -15.83
N VAL A 233 -9.17 -3.98 -15.30
CA VAL A 233 -8.95 -2.55 -15.52
C VAL A 233 -8.67 -1.86 -14.18
N MET A 234 -7.75 -0.90 -14.18
CA MET A 234 -7.45 -0.07 -13.00
C MET A 234 -8.53 1.01 -12.79
N ILE A 235 -9.75 0.60 -12.46
CA ILE A 235 -10.92 1.49 -12.26
C ILE A 235 -10.81 2.45 -11.06
N TYR A 236 -9.76 2.29 -10.26
CA TYR A 236 -9.45 3.11 -9.09
C TYR A 236 -8.46 4.24 -9.39
N CYS A 237 -7.97 4.32 -10.63
CA CYS A 237 -7.10 5.40 -11.10
C CYS A 237 -7.88 6.62 -11.60
#